data_AF-A0A7L4M0Y7-F1
#
_entry.id   AF-A0A7L4M0Y7-F1
#
_cell.length_a   1.000
_cell.length_b   1.000
_cell.length_c   1.000
_cell.angle_alpha   90.00
_cell.angle_beta   90.00
_cell.angle_gamma   90.00
#
_symmetry.space_group_name_H-M   'P 1'
#
loop_
_entity.id
_entity.type
_entity.pdbx_description
1 polymer ?
#
loop_
_entity_poly.entity_id
_entity_poly.type
_entity_poly.pdbx_seq_one_letter_code
_entity_poly.pdbx_strand_id
1 'polypeptide(L)'
;KTAALNGFQIDVQLNILSFLSPQDLCHLGSTSCYWRATVQDPLLWRYFLLRDLPFWTSVDWKSLPDVEIFNKAFSEDSDNALYDYMAVYKKTCPQSRRSLKSSRPRYGAVTSFLQSLVTQAEPRFAMFGPGLEELDNSLVQKMMTCPEILLVAGLPQRQIHGIGSGVSFQFNNNQKFNILTLYSTTSVERRRAREEQAVAVNKMFYQENSIVGNRQAMHYSVIAQVKKVCEVVDGFIYVANAEAHKKHDRQEELARILAMIDPALGPPNRPLLVLSCVSHIDVKRIPCVYMAHQLQLNLLHQPWMVQDTVAATLAGLINGIEWLLEEVNCKNAQ
;
A
#
# COMPACT_ATOMS: atom_id res chain seq x y z
N LYS A 1 41.20 -12.48 29.09
CA LYS A 1 41.31 -11.20 28.34
C LYS A 1 39.89 -10.74 28.06
N THR A 2 39.40 -9.71 28.76
CA THR A 2 38.13 -9.06 28.43
C THR A 2 38.30 -8.36 27.08
N ALA A 3 37.38 -8.59 26.15
CA ALA A 3 37.39 -7.92 24.85
C ALA A 3 37.27 -6.40 25.08
N ALA A 4 38.11 -5.60 24.41
CA ALA A 4 38.16 -4.15 24.60
C ALA A 4 36.78 -3.47 24.40
N LEU A 5 35.96 -4.02 23.50
CA LEU A 5 34.62 -3.52 23.20
C LEU A 5 33.63 -3.64 24.39
N ASN A 6 33.83 -4.64 25.27
CA ASN A 6 32.99 -4.85 26.45
C ASN A 6 33.28 -3.83 27.57
N GLY A 7 34.38 -3.08 27.46
CA GLY A 7 34.78 -2.07 28.45
C GLY A 7 34.19 -0.69 28.20
N PHE A 8 33.53 -0.46 27.05
CA PHE A 8 32.85 0.80 26.76
C PHE A 8 31.54 0.95 27.54
N GLN A 9 31.14 2.19 27.77
CA GLN A 9 29.80 2.50 28.29
C GLN A 9 28.72 2.06 27.29
N ILE A 10 27.55 1.69 27.81
CA ILE A 10 26.47 1.07 27.02
C ILE A 10 25.97 1.99 25.91
N ASP A 11 25.89 3.30 26.14
CA ASP A 11 25.54 4.32 25.15
C ASP A 11 26.51 4.34 23.96
N VAL A 12 27.82 4.27 24.22
CA VAL A 12 28.85 4.19 23.17
C VAL A 12 28.72 2.89 22.39
N GLN A 13 28.45 1.78 23.07
CA GLN A 13 28.21 0.49 22.41
C GLN A 13 26.98 0.55 21.51
N LEU A 14 25.83 1.01 22.01
CA LEU A 14 24.60 1.14 21.23
C LEU A 14 24.79 2.07 20.03
N ASN A 15 25.55 3.15 20.18
CA ASN A 15 25.91 4.02 19.06
C ASN A 15 26.72 3.27 17.99
N ILE A 16 27.72 2.46 18.37
CA ILE A 16 28.45 1.61 17.42
C ILE A 16 27.51 0.61 16.73
N LEU A 17 26.64 -0.04 17.52
CA LEU A 17 25.67 -1.00 16.98
C LEU A 17 24.67 -0.36 16.01
N SER A 18 24.38 0.93 16.15
CA SER A 18 23.48 1.67 15.26
C SER A 18 23.96 1.72 13.79
N PHE A 19 25.24 1.47 13.53
CA PHE A 19 25.81 1.42 12.18
C PHE A 19 25.70 0.02 11.53
N LEU A 20 25.30 -0.99 12.29
CA LEU A 20 25.24 -2.37 11.83
C LEU A 20 23.89 -2.71 11.18
N SER A 21 23.89 -3.74 10.32
CA SER A 21 22.65 -4.32 9.81
C SER A 21 22.01 -5.28 10.83
N PRO A 22 20.70 -5.57 10.72
CA PRO A 22 20.07 -6.62 11.54
C PRO A 22 20.77 -7.98 11.44
N GLN A 23 21.36 -8.31 10.30
CA GLN A 23 22.13 -9.54 10.10
C GLN A 23 23.42 -9.52 10.93
N ASP A 24 24.17 -8.42 10.91
CA ASP A 24 25.40 -8.25 11.70
C ASP A 24 25.11 -8.34 13.21
N LEU A 25 23.99 -7.78 13.66
CA LEU A 25 23.56 -7.87 15.05
C LEU A 25 23.23 -9.30 15.48
N CYS A 26 22.62 -10.11 14.60
CA CYS A 26 22.43 -11.53 14.86
C CYS A 26 23.77 -12.25 15.04
N HIS A 27 24.75 -11.98 14.17
CA HIS A 27 26.10 -12.56 14.30
C HIS A 27 26.79 -12.13 15.59
N LEU A 28 26.69 -10.86 15.96
CA LEU A 28 27.25 -10.35 17.21
C LEU A 28 26.56 -10.97 18.43
N GLY A 29 25.24 -11.11 18.42
CA GLY A 29 24.48 -11.76 19.49
C GLY A 29 24.79 -13.25 19.67
N SER A 30 25.35 -13.91 18.66
CA SER A 30 25.83 -15.29 18.77
C SER A 30 27.16 -15.42 19.52
N THR A 31 27.90 -14.33 19.74
CA THR A 31 29.26 -14.38 20.31
C THR A 31 29.30 -14.55 21.83
N SER A 32 28.34 -13.99 22.57
CA SER A 32 28.26 -14.10 24.02
C SER A 32 26.88 -13.76 24.57
N CYS A 33 26.58 -14.17 25.82
CA CYS A 33 25.33 -13.80 26.49
C CYS A 33 25.17 -12.29 26.70
N TYR A 34 26.28 -11.58 26.94
CA TYR A 34 26.28 -10.13 27.06
C TYR A 34 25.83 -9.48 25.75
N TRP A 35 26.52 -9.78 24.65
CA TRP A 35 26.17 -9.24 23.34
C TRP A 35 24.77 -9.64 22.89
N ARG A 36 24.30 -10.84 23.24
CA ARG A 36 22.91 -11.25 22.98
C ARG A 36 21.90 -10.34 23.67
N ALA A 37 22.15 -9.95 24.92
CA ALA A 37 21.28 -9.02 25.63
C ALA A 37 21.39 -7.60 25.04
N THR A 38 22.61 -7.12 24.77
CA THR A 38 22.85 -5.77 24.22
C THR A 38 22.23 -5.57 22.85
N VAL A 39 22.29 -6.55 21.95
CA VAL A 39 21.67 -6.42 20.61
C VAL A 39 20.14 -6.46 20.65
N GLN A 40 19.53 -6.86 21.77
CA GLN A 40 18.08 -6.86 21.99
C GLN A 40 17.59 -5.59 22.68
N ASP A 41 18.47 -4.60 22.88
CA ASP A 41 18.15 -3.36 23.56
C ASP A 41 16.99 -2.59 22.86
N PRO A 42 15.92 -2.20 23.59
CA PRO A 42 14.78 -1.50 23.01
C PRO A 42 15.11 -0.16 22.35
N LEU A 43 16.10 0.59 22.86
CA LEU A 43 16.52 1.88 22.29
C LEU A 43 17.12 1.68 20.90
N LEU A 44 17.96 0.66 20.77
CA LEU A 44 18.59 0.27 19.51
C LEU A 44 17.54 -0.07 18.45
N TRP A 45 16.56 -0.91 18.81
CA TRP A 45 15.51 -1.31 17.87
C TRP A 45 14.52 -0.18 17.55
N ARG A 46 14.26 0.72 18.49
CA ARG A 46 13.49 1.95 18.20
C ARG A 46 14.22 2.83 17.21
N TYR A 47 15.54 3.02 17.37
CA TYR A 47 16.36 3.77 16.44
C TYR A 47 16.28 3.16 15.03
N PHE A 48 16.48 1.84 14.89
CA PHE A 48 16.37 1.18 13.59
C PHE A 48 14.99 1.31 12.97
N LEU A 49 13.93 1.15 13.78
CA LEU A 49 12.57 1.34 13.31
C LEU A 49 12.38 2.74 12.73
N LEU A 50 12.74 3.79 13.46
CA LEU A 50 12.56 5.17 13.01
C LEU A 50 13.47 5.52 11.82
N ARG A 51 14.68 4.97 11.77
CA ARG A 51 15.65 5.18 10.68
C ARG A 51 15.19 4.51 9.39
N ASP A 52 14.74 3.25 9.44
CA ASP A 52 14.54 2.42 8.25
C ASP A 52 13.12 2.55 7.67
N LEU A 53 12.13 2.87 8.51
CA LEU A 53 10.73 2.94 8.13
C LEU A 53 10.42 3.91 6.98
N PRO A 54 11.06 5.10 6.87
CA PRO A 54 10.91 5.96 5.70
C PRO A 54 11.37 5.35 4.37
N PHE A 55 12.23 4.33 4.41
CA PHE A 55 12.82 3.69 3.23
C PHE A 55 12.08 2.42 2.80
N TRP A 56 11.11 1.95 3.58
CA TRP A 56 10.31 0.81 3.19
C TRP A 56 9.40 1.16 2.02
N THR A 57 9.36 0.25 1.04
CA THR A 57 8.61 0.47 -0.20
C THR A 57 7.16 -0.01 -0.12
N SER A 58 6.75 -0.65 0.98
CA SER A 58 5.38 -1.09 1.16
C SER A 58 5.03 -1.32 2.62
N VAL A 59 3.73 -1.27 2.92
CA VAL A 59 3.14 -1.67 4.20
C VAL A 59 1.74 -2.23 3.95
N ASP A 60 1.38 -3.31 4.63
CA ASP A 60 0.06 -3.94 4.52
C ASP A 60 -0.70 -3.87 5.84
N TRP A 61 -1.99 -4.22 5.79
CA TRP A 61 -2.90 -4.24 6.93
C TRP A 61 -2.44 -5.10 8.11
N LYS A 62 -1.55 -6.09 7.89
CA LYS A 62 -0.99 -6.94 8.95
C LYS A 62 0.27 -6.36 9.56
N SER A 63 0.93 -5.43 8.88
CA SER A 63 2.29 -4.99 9.19
C SER A 63 2.42 -3.49 9.42
N LEU A 64 1.30 -2.75 9.47
CA LEU A 64 1.30 -1.36 9.91
C LEU A 64 1.69 -1.29 11.40
N PRO A 65 2.73 -0.53 11.77
CA PRO A 65 3.03 -0.25 13.17
C PRO A 65 1.97 0.67 13.77
N ASP A 66 1.78 0.65 15.08
CA ASP A 66 0.84 1.56 15.74
C ASP A 66 1.38 3.01 15.73
N VAL A 67 0.48 3.99 15.65
CA VAL A 67 0.83 5.42 15.66
C VAL A 67 1.52 5.81 16.97
N GLU A 68 1.13 5.17 18.08
CA GLU A 68 1.68 5.43 19.41
C GLU A 68 3.19 5.18 19.49
N ILE A 69 3.72 4.28 18.65
CA ILE A 69 5.14 3.92 18.58
C ILE A 69 6.00 5.12 18.17
N PHE A 70 5.46 6.06 17.40
CA PHE A 70 6.17 7.26 16.95
C PHE A 70 6.16 8.38 17.99
N ASN A 71 5.07 8.49 18.76
CA ASN A 71 4.81 9.65 19.61
C ASN A 71 5.26 9.46 21.06
N LYS A 72 5.53 8.23 21.50
CA LYS A 72 5.94 7.95 22.89
C LYS A 72 7.35 8.49 23.16
N ALA A 73 7.45 9.62 23.87
CA ALA A 73 8.72 10.07 24.44
C ALA A 73 9.22 9.01 25.45
N PHE A 74 10.54 8.86 25.61
CA PHE A 74 11.10 8.11 26.74
C PHE A 74 10.86 8.94 28.02
N SER A 75 9.63 8.98 28.51
CA SER A 75 9.36 9.45 29.87
C SER A 75 9.63 8.28 30.81
N GLU A 76 10.45 8.52 31.83
CA GLU A 76 10.91 7.53 32.82
C GLU A 76 9.79 6.94 33.70
N ASP A 77 8.55 7.47 33.62
CA ASP A 77 7.45 7.17 34.57
C ASP A 77 6.22 6.46 33.95
N SER A 78 6.38 5.64 32.90
CA SER A 78 5.25 4.76 32.51
C SER A 78 5.57 3.30 32.77
N ASP A 79 4.98 2.75 33.83
CA ASP A 79 4.76 1.32 34.12
C ASP A 79 4.03 0.54 33.00
N ASN A 80 3.77 1.17 31.86
CA ASN A 80 3.29 0.51 30.66
C ASN A 80 4.47 -0.10 29.89
N ALA A 81 4.56 -1.43 29.94
CA ALA A 81 5.46 -2.30 29.18
C ALA A 81 6.03 -1.61 27.93
N LEU A 82 7.35 -1.39 27.90
CA LEU A 82 8.03 -0.91 26.70
C LEU A 82 7.60 -1.79 25.53
N TYR A 83 7.21 -1.16 24.41
CA TYR A 83 6.92 -1.89 23.18
C TYR A 83 8.12 -2.74 22.80
N ASP A 84 7.87 -3.98 22.37
CA ASP A 84 8.90 -4.82 21.76
C ASP A 84 9.19 -4.28 20.35
N TYR A 85 10.04 -3.24 20.28
CA TYR A 85 10.46 -2.62 19.02
C TYR A 85 11.12 -3.61 18.09
N MET A 86 11.80 -4.65 18.60
CA MET A 86 12.39 -5.70 17.78
C MET A 86 11.31 -6.54 17.10
N ALA A 87 10.28 -6.97 17.83
CA ALA A 87 9.14 -7.69 17.25
C ALA A 87 8.39 -6.83 16.22
N VAL A 88 8.17 -5.55 16.54
CA VAL A 88 7.55 -4.59 15.61
C VAL A 88 8.39 -4.46 14.34
N TYR A 89 9.70 -4.23 14.46
CA TYR A 89 10.62 -4.12 13.32
C TYR A 89 10.58 -5.39 12.45
N LYS A 90 10.64 -6.57 13.06
CA LYS A 90 10.57 -7.86 12.34
C LYS A 90 9.25 -8.04 11.60
N LYS A 91 8.13 -7.64 12.22
CA LYS A 91 6.78 -7.73 11.65
C LYS A 91 6.57 -6.76 10.49
N THR A 92 7.15 -5.56 10.58
CA THR A 92 6.93 -4.44 9.67
C THR A 92 7.92 -4.40 8.49
N CYS A 93 9.12 -4.97 8.65
CA CYS A 93 10.15 -5.01 7.63
C CYS A 93 9.72 -5.78 6.35
N PRO A 94 9.78 -5.16 5.16
CA PRO A 94 9.39 -5.81 3.90
C PRO A 94 10.16 -7.10 3.58
N GLN A 95 11.45 -7.18 3.96
CA GLN A 95 12.31 -8.35 3.70
C GLN A 95 11.82 -9.57 4.49
N SER A 96 11.48 -9.37 5.77
CA SER A 96 10.91 -10.41 6.63
C SER A 96 9.56 -10.90 6.09
N ARG A 97 8.71 -9.99 5.59
CA ARG A 97 7.42 -10.37 4.95
C ARG A 97 7.62 -11.23 3.71
N ARG A 98 8.56 -10.88 2.83
CA ARG A 98 8.87 -11.67 1.62
C ARG A 98 9.36 -13.07 1.97
N SER A 99 10.19 -13.21 3.00
CA SER A 99 10.64 -14.53 3.48
C SER A 99 9.48 -15.39 3.98
N LEU A 100 8.55 -14.82 4.76
CA LEU A 100 7.38 -15.53 5.27
C LEU A 100 6.40 -15.93 4.15
N LYS A 101 6.31 -15.12 3.09
CA LYS A 101 5.55 -15.45 1.88
C LYS A 101 6.23 -16.53 1.05
N SER A 102 7.56 -16.50 0.93
CA SER A 102 8.34 -17.53 0.23
C SER A 102 8.28 -18.90 0.90
N SER A 103 8.03 -18.97 2.22
CA SER A 103 7.85 -20.24 2.92
C SER A 103 6.44 -20.81 2.79
N ARG A 104 5.46 -20.01 2.33
CA ARG A 104 4.20 -20.57 1.85
C ARG A 104 4.49 -21.23 0.51
N PRO A 105 4.06 -22.48 0.29
CA PRO A 105 4.17 -23.09 -1.02
C PRO A 105 3.58 -22.13 -2.05
N ARG A 106 4.40 -21.61 -2.98
CA ARG A 106 3.94 -20.76 -4.09
C ARG A 106 2.93 -21.47 -5.00
N TYR A 107 2.78 -22.78 -4.80
CA TYR A 107 1.64 -23.57 -5.18
C TYR A 107 1.35 -24.49 -3.99
N GLY A 108 0.16 -24.39 -3.39
CA GLY A 108 -0.42 -25.60 -2.83
C GLY A 108 -0.53 -26.57 -3.99
N ALA A 109 0.23 -27.65 -3.98
CA ALA A 109 -0.05 -28.79 -4.84
C ALA A 109 -1.42 -29.33 -4.38
N VAL A 110 -2.50 -28.71 -4.86
CA VAL A 110 -3.84 -29.20 -4.62
C VAL A 110 -3.97 -30.42 -5.53
N THR A 111 -3.98 -31.58 -4.89
CA THR A 111 -4.52 -32.82 -5.45
C THR A 111 -5.95 -32.57 -5.87
N SER A 112 -6.21 -32.17 -7.12
CA SER A 112 -7.57 -32.03 -7.64
C SER A 112 -7.59 -32.01 -9.16
N PHE A 113 -7.64 -33.21 -9.75
CA PHE A 113 -8.01 -33.44 -11.15
C PHE A 113 -9.36 -32.81 -11.56
N LEU A 114 -10.15 -32.27 -10.61
CA LEU A 114 -11.46 -31.66 -10.83
C LEU A 114 -11.47 -30.11 -10.80
N GLN A 115 -10.37 -29.43 -10.45
CA GLN A 115 -10.31 -27.95 -10.51
C GLN A 115 -10.33 -27.40 -11.95
N SER A 116 -10.06 -28.24 -12.95
CA SER A 116 -10.14 -27.90 -14.37
C SER A 116 -11.54 -27.48 -14.85
N LEU A 117 -12.59 -27.71 -14.06
CA LEU A 117 -13.98 -27.44 -14.45
C LEU A 117 -14.51 -26.08 -13.98
N VAL A 118 -13.76 -25.37 -13.13
CA VAL A 118 -14.08 -23.98 -12.75
C VAL A 118 -13.17 -23.07 -13.56
N THR A 119 -13.69 -22.53 -14.67
CA THR A 119 -13.05 -21.39 -15.34
C THR A 119 -12.96 -20.24 -14.34
N GLN A 120 -11.77 -20.04 -13.76
CA GLN A 120 -11.49 -18.88 -12.92
C GLN A 120 -11.71 -17.64 -13.78
N ALA A 121 -12.70 -16.82 -13.39
CA ALA A 121 -12.96 -15.57 -14.09
C ALA A 121 -11.75 -14.65 -13.96
N GLU A 122 -11.44 -13.93 -15.05
CA GLU A 122 -10.39 -12.91 -15.06
C GLU A 122 -10.68 -11.85 -13.98
N PRO A 123 -9.81 -11.65 -12.98
CA PRO A 123 -10.03 -10.66 -11.93
C PRO A 123 -10.15 -9.25 -12.51
N ARG A 124 -11.11 -8.47 -12.00
CA ARG A 124 -11.40 -7.10 -12.45
C ARG A 124 -11.17 -6.12 -11.32
N PHE A 125 -10.42 -5.06 -11.59
CA PHE A 125 -10.09 -4.04 -10.60
C PHE A 125 -10.56 -2.67 -11.04
N ALA A 126 -11.14 -1.90 -10.12
CA ALA A 126 -11.42 -0.47 -10.35
C ALA A 126 -10.22 0.37 -9.91
N MET A 127 -9.66 1.16 -10.82
CA MET A 127 -8.55 2.07 -10.54
C MET A 127 -9.01 3.52 -10.55
N PHE A 128 -8.82 4.23 -9.44
CA PHE A 128 -9.25 5.61 -9.26
C PHE A 128 -8.30 6.35 -8.31
N GLY A 129 -8.38 7.68 -8.27
CA GLY A 129 -7.63 8.49 -7.30
C GLY A 129 -6.91 9.69 -7.91
N PRO A 130 -6.47 10.64 -7.06
CA PRO A 130 -5.86 11.90 -7.47
C PRO A 130 -4.57 11.71 -8.27
N GLY A 131 -3.78 10.68 -7.98
CA GLY A 131 -2.52 10.41 -8.68
C GLY A 131 -2.68 10.03 -10.16
N LEU A 132 -3.90 9.75 -10.63
CA LEU A 132 -4.19 9.57 -12.07
C LEU A 132 -4.19 10.88 -12.85
N GLU A 133 -4.38 12.02 -12.16
CA GLU A 133 -4.59 13.33 -12.79
C GLU A 133 -3.52 14.34 -12.38
N GLU A 134 -3.02 14.27 -11.15
CA GLU A 134 -2.12 15.27 -10.55
C GLU A 134 -0.64 15.09 -10.85
N LEU A 135 -0.20 13.87 -11.21
CA LEU A 135 1.21 13.58 -11.50
C LEU A 135 1.61 14.15 -12.86
N ASP A 136 2.85 14.63 -12.96
CA ASP A 136 3.43 15.10 -14.23
C ASP A 136 3.56 13.97 -15.25
N ASN A 137 3.89 12.77 -14.75
CA ASN A 137 3.97 11.55 -15.55
C ASN A 137 2.70 10.71 -15.36
N SER A 138 1.99 10.46 -16.45
CA SER A 138 0.77 9.64 -16.44
C SER A 138 1.09 8.16 -16.22
N LEU A 139 0.73 7.63 -15.04
CA LEU A 139 0.88 6.21 -14.70
C LEU A 139 0.22 5.31 -15.75
N VAL A 140 -1.01 5.63 -16.15
CA VAL A 140 -1.79 4.83 -17.10
C VAL A 140 -1.16 4.83 -18.48
N GLN A 141 -0.70 5.99 -18.96
CA GLN A 141 0.00 6.07 -20.24
C GLN A 141 1.28 5.23 -20.21
N LYS A 142 2.00 5.23 -19.09
CA LYS A 142 3.21 4.43 -18.94
C LYS A 142 2.91 2.94 -18.91
N MET A 143 1.85 2.50 -18.20
CA MET A 143 1.36 1.11 -18.23
C MET A 143 1.03 0.62 -19.64
N MET A 144 0.47 1.49 -20.49
CA MET A 144 0.12 1.13 -21.88
C MET A 144 1.32 1.07 -22.83
N THR A 145 2.43 1.74 -22.49
CA THR A 145 3.59 1.91 -23.38
C THR A 145 4.82 1.12 -22.95
N CYS A 146 4.73 0.35 -21.86
CA CYS A 146 5.83 -0.44 -21.31
C CYS A 146 5.51 -1.94 -21.29
N PRO A 147 5.51 -2.61 -22.46
CA PRO A 147 5.16 -4.02 -22.57
C PRO A 147 6.12 -4.94 -21.81
N GLU A 148 7.35 -4.51 -21.56
CA GLU A 148 8.35 -5.27 -20.79
C GLU A 148 7.96 -5.45 -19.32
N ILE A 149 7.10 -4.57 -18.80
CA ILE A 149 6.65 -4.60 -17.41
C ILE A 149 5.23 -5.16 -17.34
N LEU A 150 4.34 -4.72 -18.23
CA LEU A 150 2.93 -5.15 -18.29
C LEU A 150 2.49 -5.33 -19.73
N LEU A 151 2.26 -6.58 -20.12
CA LEU A 151 1.77 -6.92 -21.46
C LEU A 151 0.28 -6.62 -21.56
N VAL A 152 -0.13 -5.85 -22.57
CA VAL A 152 -1.55 -5.58 -22.86
C VAL A 152 -2.13 -6.78 -23.61
N ALA A 153 -3.06 -7.49 -22.98
CA ALA A 153 -3.70 -8.70 -23.52
C ALA A 153 -4.89 -8.41 -24.46
N GLY A 154 -5.39 -7.17 -24.46
CA GLY A 154 -6.48 -6.69 -25.32
C GLY A 154 -7.52 -5.83 -24.59
N LEU A 155 -8.57 -5.43 -25.31
CA LEU A 155 -9.78 -4.83 -24.74
C LEU A 155 -10.82 -5.94 -24.52
N PRO A 156 -11.40 -6.10 -23.31
CA PRO A 156 -12.42 -7.12 -23.07
C PRO A 156 -13.64 -6.94 -23.96
N GLN A 157 -14.26 -8.04 -24.38
CA GLN A 157 -15.48 -8.01 -25.21
C GLN A 157 -16.73 -7.49 -24.45
N ARG A 158 -16.74 -7.57 -23.10
CA ARG A 158 -17.88 -7.14 -22.27
C ARG A 158 -17.70 -5.70 -21.79
N GLN A 159 -18.51 -4.80 -22.34
CA GLN A 159 -18.57 -3.40 -21.91
C GLN A 159 -19.47 -3.24 -20.68
N ILE A 160 -19.03 -2.45 -19.70
CA ILE A 160 -19.94 -1.89 -18.69
C ILE A 160 -20.56 -0.64 -19.31
N HIS A 161 -21.90 -0.61 -19.37
CA HIS A 161 -22.67 0.47 -20.00
C HIS A 161 -22.20 1.85 -19.50
N GLY A 162 -21.60 2.64 -20.40
CA GLY A 162 -21.17 4.02 -20.14
C GLY A 162 -19.73 4.21 -19.66
N ILE A 163 -19.00 3.15 -19.29
CA ILE A 163 -17.61 3.25 -18.78
C ILE A 163 -16.59 2.55 -19.71
N GLY A 164 -17.04 1.55 -20.48
CA GLY A 164 -16.19 0.76 -21.36
C GLY A 164 -15.78 -0.58 -20.76
N SER A 165 -14.86 -1.28 -21.43
CA SER A 165 -14.42 -2.63 -21.05
C SER A 165 -13.28 -2.65 -20.03
N GLY A 166 -12.51 -1.55 -19.93
CA GLY A 166 -11.22 -1.55 -19.25
C GLY A 166 -10.11 -2.06 -20.16
N VAL A 167 -8.91 -2.23 -19.59
CA VAL A 167 -7.74 -2.78 -20.26
C VAL A 167 -7.33 -4.07 -19.56
N SER A 168 -7.21 -5.16 -20.33
CA SER A 168 -6.66 -6.41 -19.83
C SER A 168 -5.15 -6.43 -19.94
N PHE A 169 -4.51 -6.81 -18.84
CA PHE A 169 -3.07 -6.99 -18.74
C PHE A 169 -2.74 -8.46 -18.45
N GLN A 170 -1.54 -8.86 -18.81
CA GLN A 170 -1.00 -10.18 -18.54
C GLN A 170 0.17 -10.08 -17.57
N PHE A 171 0.09 -10.86 -16.50
CA PHE A 171 1.10 -11.00 -15.45
C PHE A 171 1.67 -12.42 -15.45
N ASN A 172 2.89 -12.58 -14.91
CA ASN A 172 3.64 -13.84 -14.72
C ASN A 172 2.85 -15.14 -15.00
N ASN A 173 3.33 -15.95 -15.95
CA ASN A 173 2.72 -17.23 -16.35
C ASN A 173 1.31 -17.12 -16.99
N ASN A 174 1.09 -16.09 -17.80
CA ASN A 174 -0.15 -15.84 -18.54
C ASN A 174 -1.41 -15.56 -17.70
N GLN A 175 -1.28 -15.22 -16.42
CA GLN A 175 -2.43 -14.79 -15.62
C GLN A 175 -2.95 -13.45 -16.16
N LYS A 176 -4.22 -13.41 -16.57
CA LYS A 176 -4.86 -12.19 -17.06
C LYS A 176 -5.62 -11.51 -15.94
N PHE A 177 -5.67 -10.19 -16.00
CA PHE A 177 -6.50 -9.37 -15.12
C PHE A 177 -6.89 -8.08 -15.85
N ASN A 178 -8.03 -7.50 -15.50
CA ASN A 178 -8.59 -6.32 -16.17
C ASN A 178 -8.66 -5.12 -15.23
N ILE A 179 -8.20 -3.95 -15.68
CA ILE A 179 -8.31 -2.69 -14.93
C ILE A 179 -9.31 -1.75 -15.61
N LEU A 180 -10.31 -1.32 -14.84
CA LEU A 180 -11.28 -0.27 -15.17
C LEU A 180 -10.78 1.04 -14.58
N THR A 181 -10.19 1.91 -15.40
CA THR A 181 -9.70 3.22 -14.93
C THR A 181 -10.83 4.23 -14.90
N LEU A 182 -11.10 4.79 -13.74
CA LEU A 182 -12.16 5.76 -13.48
C LEU A 182 -11.53 7.15 -13.35
N TYR A 183 -11.69 7.96 -14.40
CA TYR A 183 -11.28 9.36 -14.41
C TYR A 183 -12.43 10.25 -13.94
N SER A 184 -12.09 11.33 -13.25
CA SER A 184 -13.06 12.32 -12.82
C SER A 184 -13.38 13.33 -13.91
N THR A 185 -12.36 13.68 -14.70
CA THR A 185 -12.43 14.76 -15.67
C THR A 185 -11.83 14.33 -17.02
N THR A 186 -12.20 15.04 -18.09
CA THR A 186 -11.71 14.73 -19.45
C THR A 186 -10.21 15.02 -19.58
N SER A 187 -9.52 14.41 -20.54
CA SER A 187 -8.07 14.65 -20.78
C SER A 187 -7.69 16.13 -20.97
N VAL A 188 -8.60 16.91 -21.55
CA VAL A 188 -8.43 18.36 -21.79
C VAL A 188 -8.59 19.16 -20.49
N GLU A 189 -9.62 18.88 -19.69
CA GLU A 189 -9.83 19.49 -18.37
C GLU A 189 -8.65 19.20 -17.43
N ARG A 190 -8.11 17.96 -17.47
CA ARG A 190 -6.91 17.56 -16.70
C ARG A 190 -5.67 18.38 -17.04
N ARG A 191 -5.43 18.63 -18.33
CA ARG A 191 -4.25 19.40 -18.77
C ARG A 191 -4.33 20.85 -18.28
N ARG A 192 -5.53 21.44 -18.37
CA ARG A 192 -5.79 22.82 -17.94
C ARG A 192 -5.71 22.99 -16.41
N ALA A 193 -6.30 22.07 -15.64
CA ALA A 193 -6.22 22.12 -14.17
C ALA A 193 -4.78 21.97 -13.64
N ARG A 194 -3.93 21.20 -14.34
CA ARG A 194 -2.49 21.12 -14.05
C ARG A 194 -1.74 22.43 -14.31
N GLU A 195 -2.02 23.08 -15.43
CA GLU A 195 -1.40 24.36 -15.81
C GLU A 195 -1.83 25.50 -14.87
N GLU A 196 -3.08 25.47 -14.38
CA GLU A 196 -3.67 26.53 -13.55
C GLU A 196 -3.55 26.28 -12.03
N GLN A 197 -2.99 25.14 -11.58
CA GLN A 197 -2.99 24.70 -10.17
C GLN A 197 -4.38 24.75 -9.51
N ALA A 198 -5.44 24.65 -10.30
CA ALA A 198 -6.82 24.73 -9.85
C ALA A 198 -7.36 23.35 -9.47
N VAL A 199 -8.19 23.29 -8.41
CA VAL A 199 -8.85 22.05 -7.99
C VAL A 199 -9.85 21.64 -9.07
N ALA A 200 -9.56 20.55 -9.78
CA ALA A 200 -10.50 19.95 -10.71
C ALA A 200 -11.72 19.43 -9.93
N VAL A 201 -12.92 19.92 -10.27
CA VAL A 201 -14.17 19.48 -9.63
C VAL A 201 -14.38 17.99 -9.91
N ASN A 202 -14.45 17.18 -8.85
CA ASN A 202 -14.52 15.73 -9.02
C ASN A 202 -15.95 15.29 -9.40
N LYS A 203 -16.20 14.90 -10.65
CA LYS A 203 -17.54 14.54 -11.16
C LYS A 203 -17.99 13.12 -10.80
N MET A 204 -17.16 12.30 -10.17
CA MET A 204 -17.50 10.92 -9.78
C MET A 204 -18.24 10.83 -8.45
N PHE A 205 -18.10 11.84 -7.60
CA PHE A 205 -18.67 11.90 -6.27
C PHE A 205 -19.60 13.09 -6.15
N TYR A 206 -20.71 12.91 -5.45
CA TYR A 206 -21.51 14.03 -4.96
C TYR A 206 -21.51 13.99 -3.43
N GLN A 207 -21.37 15.16 -2.82
CA GLN A 207 -21.40 15.28 -1.37
C GLN A 207 -22.84 15.14 -0.88
N GLU A 208 -23.05 14.20 0.02
CA GLU A 208 -24.32 13.98 0.68
C GLU A 208 -24.29 14.71 2.01
N ASN A 209 -25.04 15.81 2.10
CA ASN A 209 -25.09 16.62 3.32
C ASN A 209 -25.98 15.93 4.36
N SER A 210 -25.46 14.91 5.05
CA SER A 210 -26.15 14.34 6.21
C SER A 210 -25.86 15.18 7.45
N ILE A 211 -26.85 15.96 7.91
CA ILE A 211 -26.79 16.65 9.20
C ILE A 211 -27.06 15.59 10.29
N VAL A 212 -26.02 14.86 10.72
CA VAL A 212 -26.13 13.95 11.86
C VAL A 212 -25.06 14.31 12.89
N GLY A 213 -25.48 15.09 13.89
CA GLY A 213 -24.66 15.45 15.06
C GLY A 213 -23.58 16.49 14.78
N ASN A 214 -23.04 17.07 15.85
CA ASN A 214 -22.17 18.26 15.87
C ASN A 214 -20.76 18.06 15.26
N ARG A 215 -20.60 17.13 14.31
CA ARG A 215 -19.39 16.88 13.51
C ARG A 215 -19.84 16.75 12.06
N GLN A 216 -19.44 17.69 11.21
CA GLN A 216 -19.64 17.60 9.76
C GLN A 216 -18.77 16.45 9.21
N ALA A 217 -19.26 15.21 9.30
CA ALA A 217 -18.66 14.10 8.58
C ALA A 217 -19.03 14.28 7.11
N MET A 218 -18.05 14.58 6.26
CA MET A 218 -18.28 14.64 4.82
C MET A 218 -18.61 13.24 4.32
N HIS A 219 -19.87 13.01 3.95
CA HIS A 219 -20.32 11.78 3.31
C HIS A 219 -20.29 11.98 1.80
N TYR A 220 -19.62 11.07 1.08
CA TYR A 220 -19.60 11.08 -0.38
C TYR A 220 -20.38 9.89 -0.89
N SER A 221 -21.18 10.12 -1.92
CA SER A 221 -21.88 9.09 -2.66
C SER A 221 -21.40 9.07 -4.11
N VAL A 222 -21.37 7.86 -4.68
CA VAL A 222 -20.81 7.59 -6.01
C VAL A 222 -21.90 7.65 -7.09
N ILE A 223 -21.58 8.15 -8.28
CA ILE A 223 -22.54 8.17 -9.41
C ILE A 223 -22.97 6.77 -9.84
N ALA A 224 -24.20 6.64 -10.37
CA ALA A 224 -24.82 5.35 -10.70
C ALA A 224 -23.99 4.46 -11.64
N GLN A 225 -23.25 5.04 -12.59
CA GLN A 225 -22.38 4.28 -13.49
C GLN A 225 -21.21 3.63 -12.73
N VAL A 226 -20.62 4.36 -11.79
CA VAL A 226 -19.50 3.86 -10.99
C VAL A 226 -19.99 2.87 -9.93
N LYS A 227 -21.20 3.02 -9.39
CA LYS A 227 -21.85 1.98 -8.56
C LYS A 227 -21.89 0.62 -9.27
N LYS A 228 -22.28 0.59 -10.54
CA LYS A 228 -22.25 -0.64 -11.37
C LYS A 228 -20.86 -1.22 -11.55
N VAL A 229 -19.82 -0.39 -11.56
CA VAL A 229 -18.42 -0.88 -11.56
C VAL A 229 -18.09 -1.49 -10.21
N CYS A 230 -18.41 -0.80 -9.12
CA CYS A 230 -18.23 -1.33 -7.77
C CYS A 230 -18.95 -2.66 -7.57
N GLU A 231 -20.08 -2.93 -8.23
CA GLU A 231 -20.79 -4.22 -8.15
C GLU A 231 -20.06 -5.39 -8.79
N VAL A 232 -19.20 -5.15 -9.79
CA VAL A 232 -18.62 -6.21 -10.64
C VAL A 232 -17.11 -6.39 -10.48
N VAL A 233 -16.45 -5.59 -9.65
CA VAL A 233 -14.99 -5.66 -9.43
C VAL A 233 -14.64 -6.49 -8.21
N ASP A 234 -13.54 -7.23 -8.35
CA ASP A 234 -12.99 -8.13 -7.33
C ASP A 234 -12.10 -7.38 -6.33
N GLY A 235 -11.64 -6.18 -6.68
CA GLY A 235 -10.81 -5.34 -5.83
C GLY A 235 -10.65 -3.92 -6.36
N PHE A 236 -9.94 -3.10 -5.59
CA PHE A 236 -9.77 -1.68 -5.85
C PHE A 236 -8.29 -1.29 -5.89
N ILE A 237 -7.96 -0.34 -6.75
CA ILE A 237 -6.65 0.29 -6.84
C ILE A 237 -6.86 1.80 -6.63
N TYR A 238 -6.39 2.32 -5.51
CA TYR A 238 -6.39 3.75 -5.23
C TYR A 238 -5.02 4.34 -5.55
N VAL A 239 -4.97 5.30 -6.49
CA VAL A 239 -3.73 5.97 -6.88
C VAL A 239 -3.60 7.27 -6.11
N ALA A 240 -2.79 7.26 -5.06
CA ALA A 240 -2.51 8.42 -4.21
C ALA A 240 -1.34 9.22 -4.78
N ASN A 241 -1.42 10.55 -4.66
CA ASN A 241 -0.27 11.41 -4.93
C ASN A 241 0.61 11.46 -3.66
N ALA A 242 1.83 10.95 -3.79
CA ALA A 242 2.81 10.86 -2.71
C ALA A 242 3.90 11.93 -2.77
N GLU A 243 3.77 12.93 -3.65
CA GLU A 243 4.73 14.03 -3.76
C GLU A 243 4.60 14.97 -2.55
N ALA A 244 5.69 15.14 -1.81
CA ALA A 244 5.71 15.83 -0.51
C ALA A 244 5.48 17.34 -0.61
N HIS A 245 5.62 17.92 -1.81
CA HIS A 245 5.42 19.35 -2.04
C HIS A 245 3.95 19.72 -2.29
N LYS A 246 3.07 18.73 -2.48
CA LYS A 246 1.63 18.93 -2.68
C LYS A 246 0.91 18.99 -1.33
N LYS A 247 -0.11 19.84 -1.24
CA LYS A 247 -1.04 19.85 -0.10
C LYS A 247 -2.11 18.80 -0.37
N HIS A 248 -2.38 17.97 0.64
CA HIS A 248 -3.31 16.85 0.54
C HIS A 248 -4.40 16.99 1.60
N ASP A 249 -5.66 16.87 1.20
CA ASP A 249 -6.78 16.70 2.14
C ASP A 249 -7.06 15.20 2.32
N ARG A 250 -6.33 14.62 3.28
CA ARG A 250 -6.36 13.17 3.54
C ARG A 250 -7.70 12.70 4.11
N GLN A 251 -8.46 13.58 4.76
CA GLN A 251 -9.79 13.27 5.25
C GLN A 251 -10.78 13.14 4.10
N GLU A 252 -10.70 14.06 3.13
CA GLU A 252 -11.49 13.98 1.91
C GLU A 252 -11.14 12.74 1.08
N GLU A 253 -9.85 12.43 0.93
CA GLU A 253 -9.38 11.22 0.24
C GLU A 253 -9.94 9.94 0.88
N LEU A 254 -9.89 9.83 2.21
CA LEU A 254 -10.47 8.69 2.93
C LEU A 254 -11.97 8.59 2.69
N ALA A 255 -12.71 9.70 2.77
CA ALA A 255 -14.16 9.69 2.55
C ALA A 255 -14.52 9.23 1.12
N ARG A 256 -13.74 9.63 0.11
CA ARG A 256 -13.88 9.15 -1.28
C ARG A 256 -13.52 7.67 -1.43
N ILE A 257 -12.49 7.19 -0.72
CA ILE A 257 -12.14 5.76 -0.69
C ILE A 257 -13.32 4.97 -0.10
N LEU A 258 -13.83 5.37 1.07
CA LEU A 258 -14.95 4.73 1.77
C LEU A 258 -16.20 4.64 0.89
N ALA A 259 -16.50 5.70 0.13
CA ALA A 259 -17.63 5.72 -0.80
C ALA A 259 -17.50 4.68 -1.94
N MET A 260 -16.27 4.42 -2.42
CA MET A 260 -16.01 3.45 -3.48
C MET A 260 -16.04 2.01 -2.99
N ILE A 261 -15.56 1.77 -1.77
CA ILE A 261 -15.43 0.44 -1.17
C ILE A 261 -16.64 0.06 -0.31
N ASP A 262 -17.73 0.81 -0.41
CA ASP A 262 -18.95 0.58 0.37
C ASP A 262 -19.39 -0.90 0.26
N PRO A 263 -19.51 -1.62 1.39
CA PRO A 263 -19.94 -3.01 1.39
C PRO A 263 -21.36 -3.22 0.83
N ALA A 264 -22.19 -2.19 0.74
CA ALA A 264 -23.49 -2.28 0.08
C ALA A 264 -23.38 -2.44 -1.45
N LEU A 265 -22.25 -2.04 -2.04
CA LEU A 265 -22.02 -2.07 -3.48
C LEU A 265 -21.43 -3.39 -3.98
N GLY A 266 -21.17 -4.39 -3.14
CA GLY A 266 -20.60 -5.66 -3.61
C GLY A 266 -20.11 -6.56 -2.49
N PRO A 267 -19.40 -7.65 -2.81
CA PRO A 267 -18.91 -8.58 -1.80
C PRO A 267 -18.03 -7.88 -0.74
N PRO A 268 -18.17 -8.23 0.54
CA PRO A 268 -17.32 -7.68 1.58
C PRO A 268 -15.85 -8.13 1.43
N ASN A 269 -14.95 -7.42 2.11
CA ASN A 269 -13.51 -7.73 2.22
C ASN A 269 -12.70 -7.64 0.92
N ARG A 270 -13.16 -6.96 -0.13
CA ARG A 270 -12.39 -6.86 -1.40
C ARG A 270 -11.07 -6.11 -1.16
N PRO A 271 -9.93 -6.61 -1.66
CA PRO A 271 -8.65 -6.00 -1.36
C PRO A 271 -8.54 -4.60 -1.98
N LEU A 272 -7.90 -3.69 -1.24
CA LEU A 272 -7.57 -2.33 -1.65
C LEU A 272 -6.06 -2.16 -1.77
N LEU A 273 -5.58 -1.99 -3.00
CA LEU A 273 -4.20 -1.62 -3.27
C LEU A 273 -4.09 -0.09 -3.37
N VAL A 274 -3.31 0.53 -2.49
CA VAL A 274 -2.99 1.96 -2.53
C VAL A 274 -1.63 2.13 -3.20
N LEU A 275 -1.59 2.70 -4.40
CA LEU A 275 -0.36 3.07 -5.06
C LEU A 275 0.06 4.47 -4.60
N SER A 276 1.10 4.52 -3.77
CA SER A 276 1.74 5.76 -3.30
C SER A 276 2.68 6.27 -4.40
N CYS A 277 2.13 7.05 -5.33
CA CYS A 277 2.77 7.39 -6.59
C CYS A 277 3.53 8.72 -6.54
N VAL A 278 4.72 8.74 -7.15
CA VAL A 278 5.45 9.97 -7.51
C VAL A 278 5.73 10.00 -9.01
N SER A 279 5.90 11.18 -9.59
CA SER A 279 6.15 11.32 -11.03
C SER A 279 7.45 10.65 -11.46
N HIS A 280 8.56 10.93 -10.75
CA HIS A 280 9.90 10.40 -11.01
C HIS A 280 10.68 10.22 -9.69
N ILE A 281 11.84 9.56 -9.74
CA ILE A 281 12.58 9.12 -8.54
C ILE A 281 13.15 10.28 -7.71
N ASP A 282 13.45 11.42 -8.33
CA ASP A 282 14.06 12.58 -7.66
C ASP A 282 13.04 13.42 -6.88
N VAL A 283 11.74 13.17 -7.04
CA VAL A 283 10.71 13.89 -6.28
C VAL A 283 10.72 13.43 -4.83
N LYS A 284 10.83 14.39 -3.91
CA LYS A 284 10.69 14.11 -2.48
C LYS A 284 9.31 13.48 -2.22
N ARG A 285 9.33 12.29 -1.66
CA ARG A 285 8.15 11.47 -1.42
C ARG A 285 7.69 11.48 0.03
N ILE A 286 6.41 11.17 0.23
CA ILE A 286 5.85 10.77 1.52
C ILE A 286 6.04 9.25 1.65
N PRO A 287 6.71 8.75 2.70
CA PRO A 287 6.84 7.32 2.96
C PRO A 287 5.50 6.58 3.06
N CYS A 288 5.45 5.33 2.58
CA CYS A 288 4.22 4.53 2.54
C CYS A 288 3.55 4.35 3.90
N VAL A 289 4.33 4.23 4.98
CA VAL A 289 3.81 4.05 6.34
C VAL A 289 3.10 5.31 6.81
N TYR A 290 3.68 6.48 6.59
CA TYR A 290 3.01 7.74 6.91
C TYR A 290 1.79 7.97 6.03
N MET A 291 1.82 7.58 4.75
CA MET A 291 0.65 7.61 3.88
C MET A 291 -0.49 6.76 4.45
N ALA A 292 -0.19 5.53 4.91
CA ALA A 292 -1.19 4.64 5.49
C ALA A 292 -1.83 5.23 6.75
N HIS A 293 -1.05 5.88 7.61
CA HIS A 293 -1.56 6.57 8.80
C HIS A 293 -2.35 7.82 8.46
N GLN A 294 -1.89 8.63 7.51
CA GLN A 294 -2.56 9.84 7.05
C GLN A 294 -3.93 9.53 6.45
N LEU A 295 -4.04 8.45 5.68
CA LEU A 295 -5.30 7.94 5.13
C LEU A 295 -6.11 7.10 6.14
N GLN A 296 -5.62 6.92 7.37
CA GLN A 296 -6.27 6.12 8.43
C GLN A 296 -6.71 4.73 7.95
N LEU A 297 -5.87 4.06 7.15
CA LEU A 297 -6.22 2.77 6.54
C LEU A 297 -6.45 1.67 7.58
N ASN A 298 -5.93 1.84 8.81
CA ASN A 298 -6.21 0.98 9.95
C ASN A 298 -7.70 0.89 10.32
N LEU A 299 -8.53 1.85 9.90
CA LEU A 299 -9.98 1.83 10.11
C LEU A 299 -10.72 0.95 9.10
N LEU A 300 -10.06 0.53 8.02
CA LEU A 300 -10.67 -0.30 6.98
C LEU A 300 -10.73 -1.77 7.43
N HIS A 301 -11.88 -2.39 7.25
CA HIS A 301 -12.10 -3.80 7.61
C HIS A 301 -11.58 -4.79 6.56
N GLN A 302 -11.31 -4.32 5.33
CA GLN A 302 -10.86 -5.16 4.24
C GLN A 302 -9.33 -5.19 4.12
N PRO A 303 -8.74 -6.23 3.50
CA PRO A 303 -7.31 -6.29 3.23
C PRO A 303 -6.85 -5.07 2.43
N TRP A 304 -5.77 -4.43 2.86
CA TRP A 304 -5.17 -3.32 2.12
C TRP A 304 -3.64 -3.38 2.13
N MET A 305 -3.02 -2.78 1.12
CA MET A 305 -1.57 -2.56 1.07
C MET A 305 -1.28 -1.21 0.43
N VAL A 306 -0.35 -0.46 1.03
CA VAL A 306 0.27 0.69 0.39
C VAL A 306 1.56 0.24 -0.27
N GLN A 307 1.68 0.48 -1.58
CA GLN A 307 2.86 0.19 -2.38
C GLN A 307 3.39 1.46 -3.01
N ASP A 308 4.65 1.74 -2.71
CA ASP A 308 5.37 2.82 -3.33
C ASP A 308 5.56 2.59 -4.81
N THR A 309 5.24 3.58 -5.63
CA THR A 309 5.25 3.47 -7.09
C THR A 309 5.84 4.71 -7.74
N VAL A 310 6.61 4.54 -8.81
CA VAL A 310 7.14 5.64 -9.63
C VAL A 310 6.48 5.60 -10.99
N ALA A 311 5.70 6.64 -11.34
CA ALA A 311 4.92 6.65 -12.57
C ALA A 311 5.80 6.57 -13.83
N ALA A 312 6.97 7.24 -13.83
CA ALA A 312 7.88 7.25 -14.98
C ALA A 312 8.56 5.92 -15.28
N THR A 313 8.64 4.98 -14.32
CA THR A 313 9.35 3.69 -14.50
C THR A 313 8.48 2.47 -14.19
N LEU A 314 7.28 2.68 -13.64
CA LEU A 314 6.42 1.64 -13.06
C LEU A 314 7.10 0.84 -11.94
N ALA A 315 8.21 1.34 -11.38
CA ALA A 315 8.88 0.69 -10.27
C ALA A 315 7.89 0.55 -9.10
N GLY A 316 7.81 -0.65 -8.51
CA GLY A 316 6.89 -0.96 -7.41
C GLY A 316 5.51 -1.46 -7.84
N LEU A 317 5.02 -1.10 -9.03
CA LEU A 317 3.68 -1.48 -9.51
C LEU A 317 3.47 -2.99 -9.51
N ILE A 318 4.45 -3.74 -10.03
CA ILE A 318 4.40 -5.19 -10.13
C ILE A 318 4.24 -5.87 -8.76
N ASN A 319 4.98 -5.42 -7.75
CA ASN A 319 4.84 -5.95 -6.39
C ASN A 319 3.42 -5.69 -5.83
N GLY A 320 2.84 -4.53 -6.17
CA GLY A 320 1.48 -4.16 -5.81
C GLY A 320 0.44 -5.08 -6.43
N ILE A 321 0.53 -5.30 -7.74
CA ILE A 321 -0.37 -6.17 -8.51
C ILE A 321 -0.23 -7.63 -8.08
N GLU A 322 0.98 -8.11 -7.83
CA GLU A 322 1.23 -9.47 -7.33
C GLU A 322 0.48 -9.70 -6.00
N TRP A 323 0.62 -8.79 -5.03
CA TRP A 323 -0.14 -8.87 -3.77
C TRP A 323 -1.65 -8.84 -3.98
N LEU A 324 -2.14 -7.97 -4.88
CA LEU A 324 -3.57 -7.84 -5.13
C LEU A 324 -4.16 -9.14 -5.70
N LEU A 325 -3.46 -9.78 -6.64
CA LEU A 325 -3.86 -11.06 -7.22
C LEU A 325 -3.77 -12.20 -6.19
N GLU A 326 -2.77 -12.22 -5.32
CA GLU A 326 -2.66 -13.18 -4.20
C GLU A 326 -3.88 -13.10 -3.28
N GLU A 327 -4.30 -11.90 -2.85
CA GLU A 327 -5.43 -11.72 -1.93
C GLU A 327 -6.77 -12.13 -2.58
N VAL A 328 -6.97 -11.88 -3.88
CA VAL A 328 -8.16 -12.37 -4.61
C VAL A 328 -8.16 -13.90 -4.71
N ASN A 329 -7.00 -14.50 -5.03
CA ASN A 329 -6.89 -15.95 -5.15
C ASN A 329 -7.09 -16.67 -3.81
N CYS A 330 -6.62 -16.11 -2.70
CA CYS A 330 -6.86 -16.66 -1.36
C CYS A 330 -8.35 -16.74 -1.01
N LYS A 331 -9.18 -15.80 -1.51
CA LYS A 331 -10.64 -15.87 -1.33
C LYS A 331 -11.28 -16.97 -2.15
N ASN A 332 -10.86 -17.11 -3.41
CA ASN A 332 -11.45 -18.10 -4.32
C ASN A 332 -11.15 -19.55 -3.91
N ALA A 333 -10.20 -19.75 -2.99
CA ALA A 333 -9.81 -21.05 -2.45
C ALA A 333 -10.48 -21.41 -1.11
N GLN A 334 -11.25 -20.49 -0.50
CA GLN A 334 -11.98 -20.69 0.77
C GLN A 334 -13.45 -20.99 0.52
#